data_AF-A0A5J5IRZ5-F1
#
_entry.id   AF-A0A5J5IRZ5-F1
#
_cell.length_a   1.000
_cell.length_b   1.000
_cell.length_c   1.000
_cell.angle_alpha   90.00
_cell.angle_beta   90.00
_cell.angle_gamma   90.00
#
_symmetry.space_group_name_H-M   'P 1'
#
loop_
_entity.id
_entity.type
_entity.pdbx_description
1 polymer ?
#
loop_
_entity_poly.entity_id
_entity_poly.type
_entity_poly.pdbx_seq_one_letter_code
_entity_poly.pdbx_strand_id
1 'polypeptide(L)'
;MTRGFAVIDLETTGLLLQKHDRIVEVAIGDTVVITGETRRERAAWFEMLSQRQFAPKDSLVKKAKVLVAADPDSMSGKARQARAWGIPIINEAGLERLLGLPASGRR
;
A
#
# COMPACT_ATOMS: atom_id res chain seq x y z
N MET A 1 -7.47 16.54 21.29
CA MET A 1 -6.74 15.33 20.86
C MET A 1 -5.44 15.77 20.22
N THR A 2 -4.33 15.63 20.92
CA THR A 2 -2.99 16.00 20.44
C THR A 2 -2.55 14.98 19.38
N ARG A 3 -2.36 15.42 18.13
CA ARG A 3 -1.72 14.59 17.11
C ARG A 3 -0.25 14.43 17.47
N GLY A 4 0.14 13.23 17.91
CA GLY A 4 1.56 12.87 17.97
C GLY A 4 2.14 12.78 16.56
N PHE A 5 3.41 13.10 16.40
CA PHE A 5 4.15 12.87 15.15
C PHE A 5 5.22 11.82 15.40
N ALA A 6 5.41 10.92 14.43
CA ALA A 6 6.55 10.01 14.40
C ALA A 6 7.62 10.62 13.50
N VAL A 7 8.86 10.64 13.96
CA VAL A 7 10.02 11.02 13.13
C VAL A 7 10.64 9.72 12.64
N ILE A 8 10.60 9.49 11.33
CA ILE A 8 11.27 8.35 10.69
C ILE A 8 12.50 8.90 9.99
N ASP A 9 13.68 8.57 10.53
CA ASP A 9 14.94 8.86 9.88
C ASP A 9 15.16 7.87 8.73
N LEU A 10 15.38 8.39 7.51
CA LEU A 10 15.52 7.60 6.30
C LEU A 10 16.88 7.88 5.66
N GLU A 11 17.87 7.07 6.03
CA GLU A 11 19.19 7.04 5.41
C GLU A 11 19.07 6.41 4.00
N THR A 12 19.08 7.23 2.95
CA THR A 12 19.14 6.75 1.55
C THR A 12 20.55 6.89 1.01
N THR A 13 21.14 5.77 0.57
CA THR A 13 22.50 5.71 0.00
C THR A 13 22.54 5.88 -1.52
N GLY A 14 21.45 6.28 -2.19
CA GLY A 14 21.36 6.22 -3.67
C GLY A 14 20.66 7.38 -4.38
N LEU A 15 21.45 8.20 -5.07
CA LEU A 15 21.10 9.37 -5.90
C LEU A 15 20.44 9.05 -7.28
N LEU A 16 19.67 7.96 -7.40
CA LEU A 16 19.02 7.60 -8.67
C LEU A 16 17.61 8.22 -8.78
N LEU A 17 17.54 9.48 -9.22
CA LEU A 17 16.32 10.26 -9.50
C LEU A 17 15.35 9.63 -10.52
N GLN A 18 15.74 8.52 -11.18
CA GLN A 18 14.96 7.91 -12.26
C GLN A 18 13.97 6.84 -11.81
N LYS A 19 14.05 6.38 -10.55
CA LYS A 19 13.01 5.50 -9.99
C LYS A 19 12.01 6.34 -9.21
N HIS A 20 10.73 6.14 -9.48
CA HIS A 20 9.60 6.76 -8.77
C HIS A 20 9.46 6.22 -7.32
N ASP A 21 10.56 6.13 -6.59
CA ASP A 21 10.56 5.67 -5.22
C ASP A 21 9.86 6.74 -4.38
N ARG A 22 8.70 6.38 -3.83
CA ARG A 22 7.91 7.23 -2.93
C ARG A 22 7.94 6.62 -1.54
N ILE A 23 8.19 7.45 -0.55
CA ILE A 23 7.99 7.08 0.85
C ILE A 23 6.48 7.02 1.11
N VAL A 24 6.00 5.87 1.59
CA VAL A 24 4.62 5.68 2.02
C VAL A 24 4.64 5.40 3.52
N GLU A 25 4.35 6.42 4.31
CA GLU A 25 4.00 6.25 5.72
C GLU A 25 2.59 5.64 5.80
N VAL A 26 2.29 4.77 6.75
CA VAL A 26 0.93 4.29 7.01
C VAL A 26 0.67 4.32 8.52
N ALA A 27 -0.53 4.72 8.91
CA ALA A 27 -0.96 4.78 10.29
C ALA A 27 -2.23 3.94 10.52
N ILE A 28 -2.48 3.59 11.78
CA ILE A 28 -3.74 2.95 12.19
C ILE A 28 -4.93 3.80 11.70
N GLY A 29 -5.92 3.14 11.11
CA GLY A 29 -7.10 3.77 10.52
C GLY A 29 -6.94 4.17 9.05
N ASP A 30 -5.74 4.11 8.48
CA ASP A 30 -5.53 4.43 7.07
C ASP A 30 -6.29 3.46 6.15
N THR A 31 -6.78 4.01 5.04
CA THR A 31 -7.53 3.24 4.04
C THR A 31 -6.57 2.58 3.07
N VAL A 32 -6.60 1.25 3.01
CA VAL A 32 -5.81 0.43 2.09
C VAL A 32 -6.75 -0.15 1.03
N VAL A 33 -6.57 0.24 -0.23
CA VAL A 33 -7.38 -0.32 -1.31
C VAL A 33 -6.65 -1.50 -1.92
N ILE A 34 -7.32 -2.63 -2.14
CA ILE A 34 -6.75 -3.80 -2.81
C ILE A 34 -7.42 -3.95 -4.17
N THR A 35 -6.67 -4.24 -5.21
CA THR A 35 -7.21 -4.45 -6.56
C THR A 35 -6.47 -5.55 -7.31
N GLY A 36 -7.13 -6.13 -8.32
CA GLY A 36 -6.59 -7.25 -9.08
C GLY A 36 -6.59 -8.55 -8.29
N GLU A 37 -5.96 -9.56 -8.91
CA GLU A 37 -5.75 -10.90 -8.36
C GLU A 37 -4.43 -10.95 -7.61
N THR A 38 -4.50 -10.89 -6.29
CA THR A 38 -3.34 -11.05 -5.41
C THR A 38 -3.12 -12.53 -5.08
N ARG A 39 -1.89 -12.95 -4.74
CA ARG A 39 -1.59 -14.35 -4.38
C ARG A 39 -2.35 -14.79 -3.14
N ARG A 40 -2.45 -13.90 -2.16
CA ARG A 40 -3.30 -14.10 -0.98
C ARG A 40 -4.74 -13.69 -1.31
N GLU A 41 -5.69 -14.50 -0.86
CA GLU A 41 -7.10 -14.22 -1.08
C GLU A 41 -7.54 -12.87 -0.49
N ARG A 42 -8.47 -12.24 -1.18
CA ARG A 42 -9.00 -10.92 -0.81
C ARG A 42 -9.62 -10.92 0.59
N ALA A 43 -10.37 -11.96 0.94
CA ALA A 43 -10.97 -12.09 2.27
C ALA A 43 -9.91 -12.12 3.38
N ALA A 44 -8.84 -12.91 3.19
CA ALA A 44 -7.74 -12.99 4.13
C ALA A 44 -7.02 -11.64 4.29
N TRP A 45 -6.84 -10.88 3.21
CA TRP A 45 -6.31 -9.52 3.33
C TRP A 45 -7.21 -8.59 4.14
N PHE A 46 -8.51 -8.63 3.88
CA PHE A 46 -9.48 -7.78 4.58
C PHE A 46 -9.49 -8.09 6.08
N GLU A 47 -9.47 -9.36 6.43
CA GLU A 47 -9.40 -9.80 7.82
C GLU A 47 -8.12 -9.30 8.50
N MET A 48 -6.94 -9.57 7.91
CA MET A 48 -5.66 -9.17 8.50
C MET A 48 -5.52 -7.65 8.65
N LEU A 49 -5.96 -6.88 7.64
CA LEU A 49 -5.92 -5.41 7.70
C LEU A 49 -6.86 -4.89 8.78
N SER A 50 -8.06 -5.45 8.90
CA SER A 50 -9.04 -5.05 9.91
C SER A 50 -8.57 -5.41 11.33
N GLN A 51 -7.98 -6.58 11.53
CA GLN A 51 -7.37 -6.98 12.81
C GLN A 51 -6.26 -6.02 13.25
N ARG A 52 -5.58 -5.40 12.28
CA ARG A 52 -4.52 -4.39 12.50
C ARG A 52 -5.06 -2.96 12.44
N GLN A 53 -6.38 -2.79 12.49
CA GLN A 53 -7.08 -1.50 12.53
C GLN A 53 -6.88 -0.61 11.29
N PHE A 54 -6.52 -1.20 10.15
CA PHE A 54 -6.62 -0.52 8.86
C PHE A 54 -8.05 -0.63 8.30
N ALA A 55 -8.39 0.23 7.35
CA ALA A 55 -9.67 0.20 6.65
C ALA A 55 -9.49 -0.35 5.23
N PRO A 56 -9.60 -1.69 5.01
CA PRO A 56 -9.49 -2.27 3.69
C PRO A 56 -10.67 -1.88 2.78
N LYS A 57 -10.41 -1.68 1.50
CA LYS A 57 -11.43 -1.42 0.47
C LYS A 57 -11.10 -2.12 -0.85
N ASP A 58 -12.14 -2.48 -1.59
CA ASP A 58 -12.11 -3.08 -2.93
C ASP A 58 -12.18 -2.02 -4.04
N SER A 59 -12.84 -0.90 -3.71
CA SER A 59 -13.10 0.21 -4.59
C SER A 59 -12.20 1.39 -4.23
N LEU A 60 -11.56 1.97 -5.25
CA LEU A 60 -10.64 3.08 -5.07
C LEU A 60 -11.39 4.32 -4.57
N VAL A 61 -10.85 4.96 -3.53
CA VAL A 61 -11.40 6.19 -2.94
C VAL A 61 -10.30 7.24 -2.79
N LYS A 62 -10.63 8.53 -2.90
CA LYS A 62 -9.66 9.64 -2.80
C LYS A 62 -8.87 9.66 -1.49
N LYS A 63 -9.48 9.18 -0.40
CA LYS A 63 -8.85 9.11 0.92
C LYS A 63 -7.94 7.89 1.13
N ALA A 64 -7.79 7.03 0.12
CA ALA A 64 -6.94 5.86 0.25
C ALA A 64 -5.49 6.31 0.42
N LYS A 65 -4.82 5.74 1.43
CA LYS A 65 -3.41 6.01 1.68
C LYS A 65 -2.53 5.29 0.66
N VAL A 66 -2.95 4.09 0.25
CA VAL A 66 -2.24 3.27 -0.72
C VAL A 66 -3.20 2.37 -1.50
N LEU A 67 -2.87 2.13 -2.77
CA LEU A 67 -3.47 1.11 -3.61
C LEU A 67 -2.52 -0.09 -3.72
N VAL A 68 -3.01 -1.28 -3.40
CA VAL A 68 -2.29 -2.55 -3.52
C VAL A 68 -2.80 -3.25 -4.77
N ALA A 69 -1.92 -3.46 -5.74
CA ALA A 69 -2.23 -4.12 -7.01
C ALA A 69 -1.35 -5.35 -7.21
N ALA A 70 -1.83 -6.34 -7.98
CA ALA A 70 -1.01 -7.48 -8.38
C ALA A 70 0.25 -7.03 -9.16
N ASP A 71 0.06 -6.06 -10.05
CA ASP A 71 1.09 -5.39 -10.81
C ASP A 71 0.96 -3.86 -10.64
N PRO A 72 1.91 -3.19 -9.95
CA PRO A 72 1.91 -1.74 -9.76
C PRO A 72 2.08 -0.94 -11.06
N ASP A 73 2.76 -1.50 -12.05
CA ASP A 73 3.04 -0.85 -13.34
C ASP A 73 1.84 -0.95 -14.30
N SER A 74 0.83 -1.74 -13.93
CA SER A 74 -0.43 -1.86 -14.66
C SER A 74 -1.06 -0.48 -14.94
N MET A 75 -1.59 -0.34 -16.15
CA MET A 75 -2.32 0.85 -16.63
C MET A 75 -3.84 0.67 -16.59
N SER A 76 -4.35 -0.17 -15.69
CA SER A 76 -5.79 -0.32 -15.45
C SER A 76 -6.47 1.00 -15.07
N GLY A 77 -7.81 1.07 -15.22
CA GLY A 77 -8.58 2.27 -14.85
C GLY A 77 -8.33 2.73 -13.41
N LYS A 78 -8.29 1.79 -12.45
CA LYS A 78 -7.96 2.07 -11.04
C LYS A 78 -6.53 2.58 -10.87
N ALA A 79 -5.56 2.02 -11.59
CA ALA A 79 -4.17 2.45 -11.48
C ALA A 79 -3.94 3.85 -12.08
N ARG A 80 -4.59 4.17 -13.22
CA ARG A 80 -4.59 5.54 -13.78
C ARG A 80 -5.22 6.53 -12.81
N GLN A 81 -6.37 6.17 -12.23
CA GLN A 81 -7.09 7.02 -11.28
C GLN A 81 -6.28 7.24 -9.98
N ALA A 82 -5.62 6.21 -9.45
CA ALA A 82 -4.74 6.33 -8.28
C ALA A 82 -3.59 7.29 -8.55
N ARG A 83 -2.92 7.17 -9.72
CA ARG A 83 -1.87 8.12 -10.15
C ARG A 83 -2.40 9.55 -10.25
N ALA A 84 -3.58 9.74 -10.84
CA ALA A 84 -4.22 11.05 -10.93
C ALA A 84 -4.57 11.66 -9.56
N TRP A 85 -4.89 10.82 -8.57
CA TRP A 85 -5.14 11.24 -7.19
C TRP A 85 -3.88 11.31 -6.33
N GLY A 86 -2.70 11.01 -6.89
CA GLY A 86 -1.43 10.99 -6.16
C GLY A 86 -1.30 9.82 -5.18
N ILE A 87 -2.21 8.84 -5.23
CA ILE A 87 -2.21 7.67 -4.34
C ILE A 87 -1.09 6.72 -4.79
N PRO A 88 -0.15 6.36 -3.90
CA PRO A 88 0.92 5.41 -4.24
C PRO A 88 0.34 4.03 -4.54
N ILE A 89 0.95 3.34 -5.50
CA ILE A 89 0.59 1.97 -5.90
C ILE A 89 1.74 1.05 -5.49
N ILE A 90 1.44 0.02 -4.70
CA ILE A 90 2.39 -1.01 -4.28
C ILE A 90 1.89 -2.39 -4.68
N ASN A 91 2.78 -3.38 -4.67
CA ASN A 91 2.38 -4.78 -4.79
C ASN A 91 2.11 -5.42 -3.42
N GLU A 92 1.58 -6.65 -3.44
CA GLU A 92 1.35 -7.43 -2.23
C GLU A 92 2.62 -7.63 -1.38
N ALA A 93 3.80 -7.80 -2.00
CA ALA A 93 5.05 -7.91 -1.27
C ALA A 93 5.42 -6.61 -0.54
N GLY A 94 5.08 -5.45 -1.12
CA GLY A 94 5.17 -4.16 -0.46
C GLY A 94 4.24 -4.08 0.75
N LEU A 95 2.99 -4.56 0.62
CA LEU A 95 2.05 -4.60 1.73
C LEU A 95 2.52 -5.53 2.85
N GLU A 96 3.09 -6.69 2.50
CA GLU A 96 3.66 -7.63 3.48
C GLU A 96 4.77 -6.97 4.30
N ARG A 97 5.69 -6.26 3.63
CA ARG A 97 6.77 -5.53 4.29
C ARG A 97 6.24 -4.43 5.21
N LEU A 98 5.23 -3.68 4.76
CA LEU A 98 4.56 -2.66 5.59
C LEU A 98 3.91 -3.25 6.85
N LEU A 99 3.40 -4.48 6.76
CA LEU A 99 2.75 -5.16 7.88
C LEU A 99 3.71 -6.04 8.71
N GLY A 100 4.99 -6.11 8.35
CA GLY A 100 5.96 -7.00 9.00
C GLY A 100 5.62 -8.48 8.84
N LEU A 101 4.98 -8.85 7.73
CA LEU A 101 4.58 -10.23 7.43
C LEU A 101 5.71 -10.98 6.72
N PRO A 102 5.84 -12.30 6.94
CA PRO A 102 6.69 -13.12 6.10
C PRO A 102 6.19 -13.05 4.65
N ALA A 103 7.10 -12.97 3.70
CA ALA A 103 6.74 -12.96 2.28
C ALA A 103 5.90 -14.19 1.95
N SER A 104 4.72 -14.01 1.36
CA SER A 104 3.89 -15.15 0.95
C SER A 104 4.62 -15.89 -0.17
N GLY A 105 5.22 -17.03 0.21
CA GLY A 105 5.83 -18.08 -0.62
C GLY A 105 6.31 -17.69 -2.02
N ARG A 106 7.63 -17.63 -2.21
CA ARG A 106 8.24 -18.02 -3.49
C ARG A 106 7.86 -19.49 -3.72
N ARG A 107 6.92 -19.76 -4.62
CA ARG A 107 6.91 -21.04 -5.34
C ARG A 107 7.75 -20.86 -6.59
#